data_AF-A0A517PEH3-F1
#
_entry.id   AF-A0A517PEH3-F1
#
_cell.length_a   1.000
_cell.length_b   1.000
_cell.length_c   1.000
_cell.angle_alpha   90.00
_cell.angle_beta   90.00
_cell.angle_gamma   90.00
#
_symmetry.space_group_name_H-M   'P 1'
#
loop_
_entity.id
_entity.type
_entity.pdbx_description
1 polymer ?
#
loop_
_entity_poly.entity_id
_entity_poly.type
_entity_poly.pdbx_seq_one_letter_code
_entity_poly.pdbx_strand_id
1 'polypeptide(L)'
;MQAAAPPAPGETPVWAEEGGHPTWVVHPRRPSRATSPPPAIWQSPPGAVGSLCGDPVLAGDRLLVGTNSDPDWSARFPVDGGVMACLDAADGTLVWRHFHPRLDWRFNDVPASPIRSRPAVQGDRVCYFSNRGSLVCLDLAGFRDGENDGPVTDETRTGASDGDIVWEIDFVADHGVFKREDAGMGNPLSSPVILSTAAQGDLVFCGTMQGTHPDGTVANPAAPSFVAVRLADGAIVWSTSVPGENVALGSFGSPAVLGEGPEAKVLFPAGDGKLYAFEPTTGGSCGRSTSAARRGRTT
;
A
#
# COMPACT_ATOMS: atom_id res chain seq x y z
N MET A 1 14.14 -15.51 -12.93
CA MET A 1 14.54 -16.57 -11.98
C MET A 1 13.62 -17.77 -12.22
N GLN A 2 13.78 -18.90 -11.52
CA GLN A 2 12.81 -20.01 -11.64
C GLN A 2 11.46 -19.56 -11.05
N ALA A 3 10.37 -19.71 -11.81
CA ALA A 3 9.03 -19.35 -11.34
C ALA A 3 8.71 -20.05 -10.02
N ALA A 4 8.21 -19.31 -9.03
CA ALA A 4 7.86 -19.85 -7.72
C ALA A 4 6.79 -20.94 -7.85
N ALA A 5 7.02 -22.10 -7.22
CA ALA A 5 6.08 -23.20 -7.19
C ALA A 5 4.79 -22.81 -6.42
N PRO A 6 3.61 -23.36 -6.77
CA PRO A 6 2.39 -23.14 -6.00
C PRO A 6 2.55 -23.67 -4.55
N PRO A 7 1.90 -23.03 -3.57
CA PRO A 7 2.15 -23.32 -2.16
C PRO A 7 1.72 -24.74 -1.76
N ALA A 8 2.54 -25.41 -0.96
CA ALA A 8 2.21 -26.71 -0.40
C ALA A 8 1.18 -26.59 0.75
N PRO A 9 0.41 -27.67 1.04
CA PRO A 9 -0.57 -27.66 2.15
C PRO A 9 0.08 -27.43 3.53
N GLY A 10 -0.06 -26.20 4.05
CA GLY A 10 0.46 -25.77 5.36
C GLY A 10 1.34 -24.52 5.33
N GLU A 11 1.55 -23.92 4.15
CA GLU A 11 2.30 -22.67 4.00
C GLU A 11 1.46 -21.45 4.41
N THR A 12 2.10 -20.47 5.07
CA THR A 12 1.48 -19.20 5.44
C THR A 12 2.17 -18.09 4.63
N PRO A 13 1.43 -17.18 3.98
CA PRO A 13 2.06 -16.07 3.28
C PRO A 13 2.67 -15.12 4.31
N VAL A 14 3.93 -14.77 4.14
CA VAL A 14 4.60 -13.69 4.88
C VAL A 14 5.17 -12.76 3.82
N TRP A 15 4.80 -11.48 3.83
CA TRP A 15 5.31 -10.53 2.86
C TRP A 15 6.74 -10.15 3.24
N ALA A 16 7.74 -10.84 2.67
CA ALA A 16 9.16 -10.57 2.91
C ALA A 16 9.89 -9.97 1.70
N GLU A 17 10.45 -8.80 2.00
CA GLU A 17 11.68 -8.10 1.58
C GLU A 17 11.89 -7.42 0.22
N GLU A 18 11.48 -7.91 -0.95
CA GLU A 18 11.75 -7.17 -2.21
C GLU A 18 10.61 -7.26 -3.24
N GLY A 19 10.27 -6.13 -3.87
CA GLY A 19 9.29 -6.05 -4.97
C GLY A 19 7.81 -6.10 -4.55
N GLY A 20 7.51 -6.26 -3.25
CA GLY A 20 6.13 -6.25 -2.76
C GLY A 20 5.29 -7.47 -3.18
N HIS A 21 5.93 -8.60 -3.55
CA HIS A 21 5.29 -9.89 -3.78
C HIS A 21 5.17 -10.70 -2.48
N PRO A 22 4.12 -11.53 -2.31
CA PRO A 22 4.04 -12.40 -1.14
C PRO A 22 5.06 -13.52 -1.31
N THR A 23 6.01 -13.63 -0.39
CA THR A 23 6.83 -14.82 -0.25
C THR A 23 6.08 -15.83 0.63
N TRP A 24 6.00 -17.08 0.18
CA TRP A 24 5.37 -18.13 0.96
C TRP A 24 6.41 -18.68 1.94
N VAL A 25 6.17 -18.51 3.24
CA VAL A 25 7.03 -19.10 4.26
C VAL A 25 6.38 -20.40 4.72
N VAL A 26 7.11 -21.50 4.53
CA VAL A 26 6.77 -22.79 5.13
C VAL A 26 7.09 -22.69 6.62
N HIS A 27 6.10 -22.37 7.45
CA HIS A 27 6.24 -22.65 8.87
C HIS A 27 6.13 -24.16 9.07
N PRO A 28 7.02 -24.79 9.87
CA PRO A 28 6.81 -26.17 10.27
C PRO A 28 5.43 -26.27 10.93
N ARG A 29 4.63 -27.27 10.51
CA ARG A 29 3.26 -27.46 11.01
C ARG A 29 3.26 -27.36 12.53
N ARG A 30 2.61 -26.32 13.05
CA ARG A 30 2.37 -26.20 14.48
C ARG A 30 1.56 -27.44 14.88
N PRO A 31 1.95 -28.20 15.93
CA PRO A 31 1.09 -29.25 16.44
C PRO A 31 -0.27 -28.64 16.74
N SER A 32 -1.35 -29.28 16.28
CA SER A 32 -2.75 -28.80 16.28
C SER A 32 -3.35 -28.53 17.67
N ARG A 33 -2.51 -28.49 18.70
CA ARG A 33 -2.85 -28.55 20.11
C ARG A 33 -2.08 -27.55 20.98
N ALA A 34 -1.49 -26.50 20.40
CA ALA A 34 -0.97 -25.39 21.20
C ALA A 34 -2.16 -24.69 21.90
N THR A 35 -2.28 -24.88 23.21
CA THR A 35 -3.36 -24.33 24.05
C THR A 35 -3.11 -22.88 24.47
N SER A 36 -1.96 -22.31 24.08
CA SER A 36 -1.54 -20.96 24.46
C SER A 36 -0.80 -20.29 23.30
N PRO A 37 -0.94 -18.96 23.12
CA PRO A 37 -0.12 -18.22 22.17
C PRO A 37 1.36 -18.41 22.50
N PRO A 38 2.25 -18.36 21.50
CA PRO A 38 3.67 -18.38 21.79
C PRO A 38 4.03 -17.14 22.63
N PRO A 39 5.07 -17.21 23.48
CA PRO A 39 5.56 -16.01 24.16
C PRO A 39 5.99 -14.96 23.12
N ALA A 40 5.75 -13.69 23.42
CA ALA A 40 6.24 -12.59 22.58
C ALA A 40 7.78 -12.59 22.59
N ILE A 41 8.39 -12.36 21.42
CA ILE A 41 9.85 -12.20 21.29
C ILE A 41 10.25 -10.80 21.79
N TRP A 42 9.47 -9.80 21.41
CA TRP A 42 9.55 -8.43 21.92
C TRP A 42 8.17 -7.77 21.80
N GLN A 43 8.02 -6.60 22.42
CA GLN A 43 6.86 -5.73 22.26
C GLN A 43 7.35 -4.29 22.12
N SER A 44 6.84 -3.58 21.12
CA SER A 44 7.16 -2.17 20.93
C SER A 44 6.76 -1.34 22.16
N PRO A 45 7.50 -0.28 22.52
CA PRO A 45 7.12 0.59 23.62
C PRO A 45 5.71 1.18 23.45
N PRO A 46 4.95 1.39 24.55
CA PRO A 46 3.70 2.15 24.49
C PRO A 46 3.91 3.50 23.77
N GLY A 47 3.05 3.81 22.79
CA GLY A 47 3.17 5.05 22.01
C GLY A 47 4.08 5.01 20.79
N ALA A 48 4.81 3.90 20.56
CA ALA A 48 5.56 3.70 19.32
C ALA A 48 4.61 3.57 18.11
N VAL A 49 3.52 2.83 18.30
CA VAL A 49 2.41 2.65 17.35
C VAL A 49 1.09 2.98 18.05
N GLY A 50 0.05 3.32 17.28
CA GLY A 50 -1.28 3.58 17.80
C GLY A 50 -2.08 2.31 18.09
N SER A 51 -3.36 2.47 18.44
CA SER A 51 -4.26 1.37 18.86
C SER A 51 -4.72 0.46 17.72
N LEU A 52 -4.58 0.89 16.47
CA LEU A 52 -4.92 0.11 15.28
C LEU A 52 -3.74 0.10 14.31
N CYS A 53 -3.61 -0.99 13.56
CA CYS A 53 -2.57 -1.15 12.54
C CYS A 53 -3.10 -1.71 11.22
N GLY A 54 -2.38 -1.44 10.14
CA GLY A 54 -2.45 -2.15 8.86
C GLY A 54 -1.53 -3.36 8.83
N ASP A 55 -1.23 -3.83 7.63
CA ASP A 55 -0.37 -4.99 7.43
C ASP A 55 1.11 -4.59 7.56
N PRO A 56 1.87 -5.21 8.49
CA PRO A 56 3.28 -4.90 8.66
C PRO A 56 4.15 -5.54 7.57
N VAL A 57 5.29 -4.92 7.28
CA VAL A 57 6.31 -5.42 6.35
C VAL A 57 7.67 -5.39 7.03
N LEU A 58 8.39 -6.51 6.97
CA LEU A 58 9.79 -6.57 7.32
C LEU A 58 10.63 -6.25 6.08
N ALA A 59 11.57 -5.32 6.20
CA ALA A 59 12.52 -4.94 5.18
C ALA A 59 13.90 -4.74 5.82
N GLY A 60 14.77 -5.74 5.68
CA GLY A 60 16.05 -5.81 6.34
C GLY A 60 15.89 -5.83 7.86
N ASP A 61 16.48 -4.83 8.51
CA ASP A 61 16.43 -4.61 9.96
C ASP A 61 15.29 -3.66 10.38
N ARG A 62 14.34 -3.39 9.50
CA ARG A 62 13.20 -2.49 9.73
C ARG A 62 11.87 -3.22 9.63
N LEU A 63 10.99 -2.97 10.59
CA LEU A 63 9.58 -3.34 10.53
C LEU A 63 8.74 -2.08 10.28
N LEU A 64 8.07 -2.03 9.14
CA LEU A 64 7.19 -0.94 8.72
C LEU A 64 5.74 -1.31 8.97
N VAL A 65 4.95 -0.38 9.51
CA VAL A 65 3.53 -0.60 9.74
C VAL A 65 2.75 0.71 9.73
N GLY A 66 1.65 0.72 8.96
CA GLY A 66 0.68 1.80 9.02
C GLY A 66 -0.16 1.70 10.31
N THR A 67 -0.36 2.82 10.99
CA THR A 67 -1.09 2.91 12.26
C THR A 67 -1.92 4.19 12.31
N ASN A 68 -2.74 4.34 13.35
CA ASN A 68 -3.42 5.60 13.66
C ASN A 68 -2.55 6.44 14.61
N SER A 69 -2.81 7.74 14.69
CA SER A 69 -2.03 8.66 15.53
C SER A 69 -2.38 8.63 17.02
N ASP A 70 -3.19 7.65 17.45
CA ASP A 70 -3.94 7.60 18.71
C ASP A 70 -3.36 8.51 19.82
N PRO A 71 -4.05 9.62 20.14
CA PRO A 71 -3.51 10.66 21.02
C PRO A 71 -3.26 10.15 22.44
N ASP A 72 -3.94 9.09 22.87
CA ASP A 72 -3.77 8.51 24.20
C ASP A 72 -2.37 7.90 24.39
N TRP A 73 -1.72 7.53 23.29
CA TRP A 73 -0.41 6.89 23.31
C TRP A 73 0.72 7.83 22.90
N SER A 74 0.43 8.95 22.24
CA SER A 74 1.46 9.83 21.69
C SER A 74 1.05 11.29 21.64
N ALA A 75 1.55 12.09 22.58
CA ALA A 75 1.45 13.57 22.56
C ALA A 75 2.16 14.24 21.37
N ARG A 76 2.86 13.47 20.52
CA ARG A 76 3.59 13.99 19.35
C ARG A 76 2.67 14.56 18.27
N PHE A 77 1.45 14.04 18.13
CA PHE A 77 0.52 14.45 17.08
C PHE A 77 -0.67 15.18 17.69
N PRO A 78 -0.92 16.46 17.30
CA PRO A 78 -1.93 17.28 17.97
C PRO A 78 -3.37 16.93 17.54
N VAL A 79 -3.54 16.13 16.49
CA VAL A 79 -4.84 15.78 15.89
C VAL A 79 -4.86 14.32 15.42
N ASP A 80 -6.07 13.79 15.16
CA ASP A 80 -6.23 12.48 14.52
C ASP A 80 -5.59 12.48 13.13
N GLY A 81 -4.99 11.34 12.76
CA GLY A 81 -4.35 11.11 11.48
C GLY A 81 -3.88 9.67 11.32
N GLY A 82 -3.46 9.36 10.09
CA GLY A 82 -2.71 8.16 9.77
C GLY A 82 -1.23 8.37 10.07
N VAL A 83 -0.53 7.30 10.43
CA VAL A 83 0.91 7.31 10.67
C VAL A 83 1.53 6.11 9.98
N MET A 84 2.58 6.32 9.17
CA MET A 84 3.49 5.24 8.81
C MET A 84 4.60 5.19 9.85
N ALA A 85 4.79 4.06 10.51
CA ALA A 85 5.80 3.87 11.54
C ALA A 85 6.88 2.89 11.06
N CYS A 86 8.12 3.17 11.44
CA CYS A 86 9.25 2.29 11.25
C CYS A 86 9.85 1.93 12.62
N LEU A 87 9.98 0.63 12.87
CA LEU A 87 10.54 0.05 14.08
C LEU A 87 11.81 -0.73 13.73
N ASP A 88 12.73 -0.85 14.68
CA ASP A 88 13.82 -1.81 14.60
C ASP A 88 13.25 -3.23 14.72
N ALA A 89 13.58 -4.11 13.77
CA ALA A 89 13.03 -5.46 13.72
C ALA A 89 13.53 -6.37 14.85
N ALA A 90 14.71 -6.07 15.42
CA ALA A 90 15.34 -6.89 16.43
C ALA A 90 14.67 -6.73 17.80
N ASP A 91 14.21 -5.52 18.13
CA ASP A 91 13.68 -5.20 19.46
C ASP A 91 12.37 -4.38 19.50
N GLY A 92 11.87 -3.94 18.35
CA GLY A 92 10.64 -3.15 18.25
C GLY A 92 10.80 -1.68 18.65
N THR A 93 12.02 -1.17 18.81
CA THR A 93 12.28 0.22 19.12
C THR A 93 11.83 1.13 17.99
N LEU A 94 11.19 2.26 18.33
CA LEU A 94 10.77 3.24 17.33
C LEU A 94 11.96 3.90 16.64
N VAL A 95 12.02 3.81 15.31
CA VAL A 95 13.02 4.49 14.48
C VAL A 95 12.49 5.85 14.04
N TRP A 96 11.41 5.86 13.27
CA TRP A 96 10.76 7.08 12.81
C TRP A 96 9.25 6.91 12.62
N ARG A 97 8.54 8.05 12.49
CA ARG A 97 7.12 8.11 12.13
C ARG A 97 6.88 9.20 11.11
N HIS A 98 5.98 8.94 10.18
CA HIS A 98 5.54 9.92 9.20
C HIS A 98 4.02 10.09 9.30
N PHE A 99 3.55 11.32 9.53
CA PHE A 99 2.17 11.62 9.96
C PHE A 99 1.37 12.31 8.87
N HIS A 100 0.13 11.86 8.70
CA HIS A 100 -0.84 12.33 7.73
C HIS A 100 -2.11 12.80 8.46
N PRO A 101 -2.37 14.12 8.57
CA PRO A 101 -3.59 14.61 9.20
C PRO A 101 -4.82 14.13 8.43
N ARG A 102 -5.93 13.87 9.14
CA ARG A 102 -7.17 13.42 8.50
C ARG A 102 -7.72 14.39 7.47
N LEU A 103 -8.50 13.86 6.52
CA LEU A 103 -9.44 14.66 5.75
C LEU A 103 -10.71 14.93 6.57
N ASP A 104 -11.35 16.08 6.32
CA ASP A 104 -12.51 16.52 7.11
C ASP A 104 -13.75 15.64 6.93
N TRP A 105 -13.85 14.92 5.82
CA TRP A 105 -15.05 14.17 5.46
C TRP A 105 -14.87 12.67 5.65
N ARG A 106 -15.71 12.08 6.52
CA ARG A 106 -15.62 10.65 6.89
C ARG A 106 -15.72 9.65 5.73
N PHE A 107 -16.31 10.06 4.60
CA PHE A 107 -16.42 9.23 3.41
C PHE A 107 -15.16 9.26 2.55
N ASN A 108 -14.21 10.13 2.87
CA ASN A 108 -12.90 10.20 2.25
C ASN A 108 -11.81 9.76 3.21
N ASP A 109 -12.04 9.81 4.53
CA ASP A 109 -11.09 9.35 5.54
C ASP A 109 -11.81 9.01 6.85
N VAL A 110 -11.77 7.74 7.26
CA VAL A 110 -12.51 7.28 8.44
C VAL A 110 -11.74 7.64 9.72
N PRO A 111 -12.38 8.33 10.71
CA PRO A 111 -11.73 8.70 11.96
C PRO A 111 -11.07 7.52 12.68
N ALA A 112 -9.95 7.78 13.33
CA ALA A 112 -9.12 6.82 14.08
C ALA A 112 -8.63 5.60 13.29
N SER A 113 -8.91 5.48 11.98
CA SER A 113 -8.52 4.32 11.19
C SER A 113 -7.05 4.37 10.79
N PRO A 114 -6.28 3.28 10.91
CA PRO A 114 -4.87 3.33 10.58
C PRO A 114 -4.66 3.50 9.07
N ILE A 115 -3.42 3.77 8.66
CA ILE A 115 -3.01 3.54 7.28
C ILE A 115 -3.04 2.03 7.04
N ARG A 116 -3.97 1.55 6.23
CA ARG A 116 -4.12 0.12 5.91
C ARG A 116 -3.32 -0.31 4.67
N SER A 117 -2.78 0.65 3.92
CA SER A 117 -1.89 0.35 2.80
C SER A 117 -0.64 -0.34 3.34
N ARG A 118 -0.42 -1.57 2.91
CA ARG A 118 0.85 -2.26 3.12
C ARG A 118 1.95 -1.52 2.36
N PRO A 119 3.07 -1.14 2.99
CA PRO A 119 4.17 -0.51 2.27
C PRO A 119 4.83 -1.51 1.31
N ALA A 120 5.29 -1.01 0.17
CA ALA A 120 6.18 -1.71 -0.74
C ALA A 120 7.58 -1.14 -0.57
N VAL A 121 8.58 -2.00 -0.40
CA VAL A 121 9.96 -1.60 -0.16
C VAL A 121 10.84 -2.14 -1.28
N GLN A 122 11.74 -1.30 -1.78
CA GLN A 122 12.78 -1.69 -2.72
C GLN A 122 14.01 -0.83 -2.48
N GLY A 123 15.12 -1.47 -2.12
CA GLY A 123 16.30 -0.77 -1.66
C GLY A 123 16.00 0.08 -0.42
N ASP A 124 16.28 1.36 -0.50
CA ASP A 124 16.07 2.40 0.51
C ASP A 124 14.72 3.13 0.33
N ARG A 125 13.85 2.71 -0.59
CA ARG A 125 12.57 3.38 -0.86
C ARG A 125 11.39 2.63 -0.26
N VAL A 126 10.50 3.37 0.42
CA VAL A 126 9.26 2.88 1.04
C VAL A 126 8.05 3.56 0.43
N CYS A 127 7.29 2.86 -0.41
CA CYS A 127 6.09 3.38 -1.04
C CYS A 127 4.80 2.89 -0.37
N TYR A 128 3.84 3.76 -0.13
CA TYR A 128 2.51 3.40 0.37
C TYR A 128 1.45 4.43 -0.02
N PHE A 129 0.19 4.03 0.00
CA PHE A 129 -0.93 4.94 -0.20
C PHE A 129 -1.42 5.51 1.14
N SER A 130 -1.46 6.82 1.28
CA SER A 130 -1.83 7.51 2.52
C SER A 130 -3.34 7.57 2.71
N ASN A 131 -3.79 7.85 3.94
CA ASN A 131 -5.19 8.13 4.22
C ASN A 131 -5.70 9.41 3.52
N ARG A 132 -4.82 10.27 3.03
CA ARG A 132 -5.19 11.52 2.34
C ARG A 132 -5.47 11.34 0.86
N GLY A 133 -5.12 10.19 0.27
CA GLY A 133 -5.26 9.98 -1.17
C GLY A 133 -3.98 10.23 -1.95
N SER A 134 -2.83 10.19 -1.28
CA SER A 134 -1.54 10.36 -1.90
C SER A 134 -0.80 9.03 -2.01
N LEU A 135 -0.07 8.81 -3.11
CA LEU A 135 1.00 7.82 -3.13
C LEU A 135 2.28 8.50 -2.64
N VAL A 136 2.83 8.00 -1.54
CA VAL A 136 3.98 8.59 -0.86
C VAL A 136 5.15 7.63 -0.98
N CYS A 137 6.33 8.16 -1.26
CA CYS A 137 7.60 7.45 -1.13
C CYS A 137 8.45 8.11 -0.06
N LEU A 138 8.83 7.34 0.94
CA LEU A 138 9.75 7.76 1.98
C LEU A 138 11.11 7.11 1.78
N ASP A 139 12.14 7.74 2.34
CA ASP A 139 13.40 7.06 2.60
C ASP A 139 13.25 6.11 3.82
N LEU A 140 13.90 4.93 3.72
CA LEU A 140 13.81 3.88 4.73
C LEU A 140 14.53 4.25 6.04
N ALA A 141 15.61 5.04 5.98
CA ALA A 141 16.27 5.60 7.16
C ALA A 141 15.50 6.79 7.75
N GLY A 142 14.71 7.49 6.92
CA GLY A 142 14.09 8.77 7.25
C GLY A 142 15.18 9.82 7.54
N PHE A 143 14.86 10.90 8.25
CA PHE A 143 15.87 11.94 8.60
C PHE A 143 16.96 11.49 9.58
N ARG A 144 17.06 10.19 9.89
CA ARG A 144 17.95 9.66 10.93
C ARG A 144 19.40 9.58 10.49
N ASP A 145 19.65 9.43 9.19
CA ASP A 145 20.98 9.46 8.61
C ASP A 145 21.53 10.89 8.44
N GLY A 146 20.66 11.89 8.56
CA GLY A 146 21.01 13.30 8.48
C GLY A 146 20.95 13.87 7.06
N GLU A 147 20.38 13.14 6.11
CA GLU A 147 20.15 13.58 4.74
C GLU A 147 18.65 13.91 4.52
N ASN A 148 18.37 14.67 3.46
CA ASN A 148 17.03 14.78 2.88
C ASN A 148 17.17 14.20 1.46
N ASP A 149 16.62 13.02 1.24
CA ASP A 149 16.79 12.19 0.06
C ASP A 149 15.87 12.58 -1.10
N GLY A 150 14.95 13.52 -0.86
CA GLY A 150 13.99 14.03 -1.83
C GLY A 150 14.30 15.44 -2.35
N PRO A 151 13.60 15.87 -3.43
CA PRO A 151 13.51 17.27 -3.80
C PRO A 151 12.49 18.04 -2.95
N VAL A 152 11.70 17.34 -2.12
CA VAL A 152 10.78 17.94 -1.15
C VAL A 152 11.61 18.52 -0.02
N THR A 153 11.43 19.80 0.29
CA THR A 153 12.27 20.52 1.28
C THR A 153 11.48 21.45 2.18
N ASP A 154 10.16 21.54 1.96
CA ASP A 154 9.22 22.32 2.74
C ASP A 154 8.49 21.46 3.79
N GLU A 155 9.01 20.28 4.12
CA GLU A 155 8.47 19.45 5.17
C GLU A 155 8.51 20.16 6.53
N THR A 156 7.38 20.14 7.21
CA THR A 156 7.25 20.75 8.54
C THR A 156 7.89 19.90 9.64
N ARG A 157 8.28 18.66 9.35
CA ARG A 157 8.75 17.67 10.33
C ARG A 157 10.01 16.96 9.82
N THR A 158 11.17 17.50 10.18
CA THR A 158 12.49 17.03 9.71
C THR A 158 13.42 16.56 10.84
N GLY A 159 12.85 16.21 12.00
CA GLY A 159 13.64 15.69 13.11
C GLY A 159 14.12 14.26 12.83
N ALA A 160 15.20 13.82 13.48
CA ALA A 160 15.79 12.47 13.29
C ALA A 160 14.88 11.26 13.60
N SER A 161 13.63 11.48 13.99
CA SER A 161 12.61 10.45 14.21
C SER A 161 11.34 10.70 13.37
N ASP A 162 11.41 11.62 12.41
CA ASP A 162 10.40 11.85 11.38
C ASP A 162 10.84 11.12 10.10
N GLY A 163 9.89 10.57 9.35
CA GLY A 163 10.18 9.98 8.05
C GLY A 163 10.44 11.06 7.01
N ASP A 164 11.34 10.80 6.08
CA ASP A 164 11.77 11.73 5.03
C ASP A 164 11.06 11.43 3.70
N ILE A 165 10.53 12.47 3.04
CA ILE A 165 9.74 12.32 1.81
C ILE A 165 10.68 12.40 0.61
N VAL A 166 10.81 11.30 -0.12
CA VAL A 166 11.52 11.31 -1.42
C VAL A 166 10.62 11.89 -2.50
N TRP A 167 9.34 11.53 -2.52
CA TRP A 167 8.32 12.17 -3.38
C TRP A 167 6.90 11.83 -2.90
N GLU A 168 5.95 12.68 -3.27
CA GLU A 168 4.51 12.48 -3.00
C GLU A 168 3.69 12.90 -4.22
N ILE A 169 2.63 12.15 -4.52
CA ILE A 169 1.63 12.50 -5.53
C ILE A 169 0.27 12.57 -4.85
N ASP A 170 -0.29 13.78 -4.70
CA ASP A 170 -1.64 13.98 -4.16
C ASP A 170 -2.67 13.83 -5.30
N PHE A 171 -3.26 12.64 -5.42
CA PHE A 171 -4.24 12.41 -6.49
C PHE A 171 -5.54 13.21 -6.32
N VAL A 172 -5.87 13.59 -5.08
CA VAL A 172 -7.08 14.36 -4.79
C VAL A 172 -6.89 15.79 -5.26
N ALA A 173 -5.77 16.41 -4.89
CA ALA A 173 -5.45 17.79 -5.26
C ALA A 173 -5.08 17.93 -6.75
N ASP A 174 -4.21 17.07 -7.26
CA ASP A 174 -3.55 17.30 -8.56
C ASP A 174 -4.21 16.55 -9.72
N HIS A 175 -4.97 15.49 -9.44
CA HIS A 175 -5.53 14.60 -10.46
C HIS A 175 -7.05 14.48 -10.41
N GLY A 176 -7.71 15.25 -9.55
CA GLY A 176 -9.16 15.29 -9.42
C GLY A 176 -9.76 13.96 -8.97
N VAL A 177 -8.97 13.14 -8.25
CA VAL A 177 -9.45 11.88 -7.70
C VAL A 177 -10.40 12.15 -6.55
N PHE A 178 -11.58 11.57 -6.63
CA PHE A 178 -12.49 11.51 -5.50
C PHE A 178 -12.19 10.26 -4.70
N LYS A 179 -11.31 10.39 -3.70
CA LYS A 179 -11.00 9.30 -2.77
C LYS A 179 -12.28 8.88 -2.05
N ARG A 180 -12.66 7.62 -2.22
CA ARG A 180 -13.81 7.05 -1.51
C ARG A 180 -13.36 6.06 -0.45
N GLU A 181 -13.98 6.13 0.70
CA GLU A 181 -13.89 5.13 1.76
C GLU A 181 -15.20 4.36 1.91
N ASP A 182 -15.05 3.11 2.35
CA ASP A 182 -16.13 2.35 2.94
C ASP A 182 -16.03 2.43 4.47
N ALA A 183 -16.84 3.33 5.04
CA ALA A 183 -16.92 3.56 6.48
C ALA A 183 -17.34 2.31 7.29
N GLY A 184 -17.91 1.29 6.64
CA GLY A 184 -18.22 0.01 7.27
C GLY A 184 -17.04 -0.99 7.31
N MET A 185 -16.01 -0.77 6.49
CA MET A 185 -14.89 -1.72 6.30
C MET A 185 -13.54 -1.25 6.84
N GLY A 186 -13.45 -0.05 7.43
CA GLY A 186 -12.27 0.37 8.18
C GLY A 186 -11.07 0.81 7.32
N ASN A 187 -11.31 1.75 6.41
CA ASN A 187 -10.28 2.42 5.59
C ASN A 187 -9.49 1.50 4.63
N PRO A 188 -10.14 0.74 3.71
CA PRO A 188 -9.44 -0.19 2.82
C PRO A 188 -8.61 0.56 1.76
N LEU A 189 -7.34 0.83 2.02
CA LEU A 189 -6.43 1.47 1.07
C LEU A 189 -5.76 0.45 0.14
N SER A 190 -5.64 0.78 -1.15
CA SER A 190 -4.83 0.01 -2.10
C SER A 190 -3.37 0.01 -1.62
N SER A 191 -2.74 -1.17 -1.65
CA SER A 191 -1.32 -1.32 -1.31
C SER A 191 -0.48 -1.42 -2.59
N PRO A 192 0.57 -0.61 -2.75
CA PRO A 192 1.37 -0.65 -3.97
C PRO A 192 2.14 -1.97 -4.14
N VAL A 193 2.51 -2.26 -5.38
CA VAL A 193 3.49 -3.30 -5.75
C VAL A 193 4.58 -2.68 -6.61
N ILE A 194 5.80 -3.21 -6.52
CA ILE A 194 6.95 -2.71 -7.28
C ILE A 194 7.36 -3.78 -8.28
N LEU A 195 7.66 -3.37 -9.52
CA LEU A 195 8.24 -4.25 -10.52
C LEU A 195 9.42 -3.56 -11.20
N SER A 196 10.57 -4.22 -11.19
CA SER A 196 11.72 -3.83 -11.98
C SER A 196 11.51 -4.20 -13.45
N THR A 197 11.68 -3.21 -14.32
CA THR A 197 11.56 -3.37 -15.77
C THR A 197 12.87 -2.98 -16.45
N ALA A 198 13.24 -3.70 -17.52
CA ALA A 198 14.46 -3.39 -18.27
C ALA A 198 14.40 -2.01 -18.96
N ALA A 199 13.20 -1.52 -19.31
CA ALA A 199 13.03 -0.31 -20.10
C ALA A 199 12.85 0.96 -19.25
N GLN A 200 12.33 0.85 -18.02
CA GLN A 200 11.94 2.00 -17.20
C GLN A 200 12.47 1.94 -15.77
N GLY A 201 13.30 0.95 -15.44
CA GLY A 201 13.72 0.69 -14.07
C GLY A 201 12.55 0.24 -13.22
N ASP A 202 12.55 0.68 -11.96
CA ASP A 202 11.58 0.27 -10.97
C ASP A 202 10.30 1.09 -11.06
N LEU A 203 9.18 0.39 -11.22
CA LEU A 203 7.84 0.98 -11.31
C LEU A 203 6.99 0.58 -10.12
N VAL A 204 6.35 1.57 -9.50
CA VAL A 204 5.35 1.42 -8.46
C VAL A 204 3.96 1.43 -9.11
N PHE A 205 3.16 0.42 -8.83
CA PHE A 205 1.78 0.32 -9.30
C PHE A 205 0.83 0.45 -8.13
N CYS A 206 -0.19 1.30 -8.24
CA CYS A 206 -1.13 1.54 -7.15
C CYS A 206 -2.51 1.96 -7.66
N GLY A 207 -3.56 1.54 -6.95
CA GLY A 207 -4.90 2.11 -7.13
C GLY A 207 -5.02 3.45 -6.43
N THR A 208 -5.76 4.39 -7.01
CA THR A 208 -5.86 5.77 -6.51
C THR A 208 -7.04 6.01 -5.58
N MET A 209 -7.86 4.98 -5.32
CA MET A 209 -9.08 5.07 -4.52
C MET A 209 -10.22 5.89 -5.17
N GLN A 210 -10.16 6.17 -6.48
CA GLN A 210 -11.24 6.82 -7.22
C GLN A 210 -12.57 6.10 -6.98
N GLY A 211 -13.59 6.88 -6.61
CA GLY A 211 -14.90 6.34 -6.24
C GLY A 211 -16.09 7.25 -6.50
N THR A 212 -17.17 6.95 -5.78
CA THR A 212 -18.48 7.58 -5.95
C THR A 212 -18.80 8.56 -4.83
N HIS A 213 -19.65 9.54 -5.11
CA HIS A 213 -20.34 10.32 -4.11
C HIS A 213 -21.29 9.45 -3.27
N PRO A 214 -21.81 9.93 -2.12
CA PRO A 214 -22.72 9.16 -1.28
C PRO A 214 -24.01 8.70 -1.96
N ASP A 215 -24.43 9.37 -3.03
CA ASP A 215 -25.58 9.00 -3.85
C ASP A 215 -25.28 7.90 -4.89
N GLY A 216 -24.03 7.44 -4.97
CA GLY A 216 -23.58 6.39 -5.89
C GLY A 216 -23.10 6.91 -7.25
N THR A 217 -23.12 8.21 -7.51
CA THR A 217 -22.60 8.77 -8.76
C THR A 217 -21.07 8.80 -8.77
N VAL A 218 -20.44 8.41 -9.89
CA VAL A 218 -18.97 8.51 -10.03
C VAL A 218 -18.59 9.98 -10.13
N ALA A 219 -17.79 10.47 -9.18
CA ALA A 219 -17.49 11.89 -9.04
C ALA A 219 -16.67 12.45 -10.21
N ASN A 220 -15.69 11.68 -10.67
CA ASN A 220 -14.85 12.04 -11.81
C ASN A 220 -14.45 10.77 -12.59
N PRO A 221 -15.22 10.37 -13.62
CA PRO A 221 -14.93 9.18 -14.42
C PRO A 221 -13.63 9.26 -15.23
N ALA A 222 -13.07 10.46 -15.41
CA ALA A 222 -11.81 10.68 -16.12
C ALA A 222 -10.58 10.66 -15.21
N ALA A 223 -10.77 10.74 -13.89
CA ALA A 223 -9.67 10.66 -12.93
C ALA A 223 -8.98 9.28 -13.03
N PRO A 224 -7.66 9.23 -12.80
CA PRO A 224 -6.95 7.96 -12.77
C PRO A 224 -7.50 7.09 -11.64
N SER A 225 -7.78 5.83 -11.94
CA SER A 225 -8.13 4.79 -10.95
C SER A 225 -6.94 3.87 -10.65
N PHE A 226 -5.99 3.79 -11.58
CA PHE A 226 -4.79 2.97 -11.48
C PHE A 226 -3.61 3.65 -12.19
N VAL A 227 -2.42 3.57 -11.59
CA VAL A 227 -1.22 4.27 -12.07
C VAL A 227 0.01 3.38 -12.06
N ALA A 228 0.96 3.71 -12.93
CA ALA A 228 2.36 3.28 -12.84
C ALA A 228 3.25 4.51 -12.69
N VAL A 229 4.06 4.50 -11.65
CA VAL A 229 4.91 5.62 -11.23
C VAL A 229 6.35 5.14 -11.15
N ARG A 230 7.31 5.93 -11.60
CA ARG A 230 8.73 5.59 -11.47
C ARG A 230 9.17 5.75 -10.01
N LEU A 231 9.76 4.70 -9.44
CA LEU A 231 10.19 4.68 -8.04
C LEU A 231 11.21 5.78 -7.72
N ALA A 232 12.07 6.11 -8.68
CA ALA A 232 13.18 7.05 -8.47
C ALA A 232 12.74 8.48 -8.18
N ASP A 233 11.64 8.95 -8.77
CA ASP A 233 11.31 10.39 -8.82
C ASP A 233 9.80 10.69 -8.76
N GLY A 234 8.94 9.67 -8.63
CA GLY A 234 7.49 9.88 -8.58
C GLY A 234 6.88 10.26 -9.94
N ALA A 235 7.62 10.16 -11.05
CA ALA A 235 7.06 10.48 -12.36
C ALA A 235 6.00 9.45 -12.77
N ILE A 236 4.77 9.91 -13.05
CA ILE A 236 3.73 9.06 -13.63
C ILE A 236 4.16 8.65 -15.04
N VAL A 237 4.43 7.36 -15.23
CA VAL A 237 4.75 6.80 -16.54
C VAL A 237 3.47 6.64 -17.37
N TRP A 238 2.43 6.08 -16.76
CA TRP A 238 1.11 5.98 -17.35
C TRP A 238 0.05 5.87 -16.26
N SER A 239 -1.18 6.20 -16.64
CA SER A 239 -2.35 6.08 -15.78
C SER A 239 -3.56 5.65 -16.59
N THR A 240 -4.53 5.04 -15.93
CA THR A 240 -5.80 4.68 -16.56
C THR A 240 -6.97 5.04 -15.65
N SER A 241 -8.06 5.53 -16.24
CA SER A 241 -9.31 5.80 -15.55
C SER A 241 -10.21 4.58 -15.47
N VAL A 242 -9.82 3.42 -16.02
CA VAL A 242 -10.59 2.17 -15.93
C VAL A 242 -10.95 1.88 -14.47
N PRO A 243 -12.22 1.60 -14.14
CA PRO A 243 -13.33 1.28 -15.05
C PRO A 243 -14.23 2.49 -15.40
N GLY A 244 -13.82 3.70 -15.03
CA GLY A 244 -14.47 4.98 -15.35
C GLY A 244 -15.82 5.09 -14.66
N GLU A 245 -16.86 5.31 -15.46
CA GLU A 245 -18.25 5.43 -14.97
C GLU A 245 -18.79 4.15 -14.29
N ASN A 246 -18.09 3.01 -14.41
CA ASN A 246 -18.56 1.74 -13.86
C ASN A 246 -18.05 1.47 -12.43
N VAL A 247 -17.33 2.39 -11.79
CA VAL A 247 -16.92 2.22 -10.39
C VAL A 247 -18.17 2.09 -9.51
N ALA A 248 -18.29 0.97 -8.80
CA ALA A 248 -19.47 0.68 -7.98
C ALA A 248 -19.48 1.48 -6.67
N LEU A 249 -18.33 1.59 -6.01
CA LEU A 249 -18.15 2.40 -4.80
C LEU A 249 -16.79 3.09 -4.81
N GLY A 250 -15.72 2.31 -4.92
CA GLY A 250 -14.36 2.81 -5.07
C GLY A 250 -13.42 1.70 -5.53
N SER A 251 -12.24 2.09 -6.00
CA SER A 251 -11.20 1.15 -6.43
C SER A 251 -10.23 0.87 -5.30
N PHE A 252 -10.59 -0.08 -4.42
CA PHE A 252 -9.84 -0.37 -3.18
C PHE A 252 -8.77 -1.46 -3.32
N GLY A 253 -8.92 -2.32 -4.32
CA GLY A 253 -8.11 -3.52 -4.41
C GLY A 253 -6.63 -3.22 -4.68
N SER A 254 -5.75 -3.99 -4.06
CA SER A 254 -4.30 -3.91 -4.30
C SER A 254 -3.95 -4.60 -5.62
N PRO A 255 -3.08 -4.00 -6.46
CA PRO A 255 -2.56 -4.66 -7.64
C PRO A 255 -1.73 -5.90 -7.31
N ALA A 256 -1.52 -6.72 -8.32
CA ALA A 256 -0.59 -7.85 -8.27
C ALA A 256 0.20 -7.94 -9.58
N VAL A 257 1.37 -8.55 -9.56
CA VAL A 257 2.14 -8.85 -10.79
C VAL A 257 1.98 -10.32 -11.13
N LEU A 258 1.80 -10.60 -12.41
CA LEU A 258 1.76 -11.94 -12.98
C LEU A 258 2.94 -12.12 -13.93
N GLY A 259 3.80 -13.09 -13.65
CA GLY A 259 4.97 -13.40 -14.47
C GLY A 259 6.16 -12.48 -14.20
N GLU A 260 7.22 -12.64 -15.00
CA GLU A 260 8.48 -11.90 -14.90
C GLU A 260 8.94 -11.44 -16.29
N GLY A 261 9.84 -10.46 -16.32
CA GLY A 261 10.50 -10.03 -17.55
C GLY A 261 9.50 -9.50 -18.61
N PRO A 262 9.73 -9.76 -19.90
CA PRO A 262 8.93 -9.17 -20.98
C PRO A 262 7.49 -9.69 -21.05
N GLU A 263 7.16 -10.80 -20.38
CA GLU A 263 5.81 -11.35 -20.37
C GLU A 263 4.99 -10.85 -19.16
N ALA A 264 5.62 -10.17 -18.21
CA ALA A 264 4.98 -9.70 -16.99
C ALA A 264 3.72 -8.88 -17.30
N LYS A 265 2.72 -9.01 -16.43
CA LYS A 265 1.49 -8.21 -16.46
C LYS A 265 1.23 -7.66 -15.07
N VAL A 266 0.75 -6.43 -15.01
CA VAL A 266 0.20 -5.89 -13.76
C VAL A 266 -1.32 -6.05 -13.76
N LEU A 267 -1.83 -6.67 -12.71
CA LEU A 267 -3.24 -6.97 -12.50
C LEU A 267 -3.85 -5.90 -11.60
N PHE A 268 -4.98 -5.35 -12.00
CA PHE A 268 -5.73 -4.35 -11.26
C PHE A 268 -7.16 -4.84 -10.99
N PRO A 269 -7.49 -5.19 -9.73
CA PRO A 269 -8.87 -5.44 -9.30
C PRO A 269 -9.63 -4.11 -9.19
N ALA A 270 -10.36 -3.77 -10.25
CA ALA A 270 -11.03 -2.49 -10.39
C ALA A 270 -12.34 -2.40 -9.57
N GLY A 271 -12.79 -1.17 -9.34
CA GLY A 271 -14.02 -0.87 -8.60
C GLY A 271 -15.33 -1.34 -9.24
N ASP A 272 -15.32 -1.95 -10.42
CA ASP A 272 -16.48 -2.55 -11.10
C ASP A 272 -16.59 -4.07 -10.89
N GLY A 273 -15.74 -4.64 -10.03
CA GLY A 273 -15.69 -6.07 -9.75
C GLY A 273 -15.00 -6.90 -10.82
N LYS A 274 -14.29 -6.27 -11.76
CA LYS A 274 -13.48 -6.97 -12.78
C LYS A 274 -11.99 -6.88 -12.48
N LEU A 275 -11.25 -7.88 -12.97
CA LEU A 275 -9.80 -7.89 -12.97
C LEU A 275 -9.28 -7.47 -14.36
N TYR A 276 -8.46 -6.42 -14.38
CA TYR A 276 -7.81 -5.93 -15.59
C TYR A 276 -6.34 -6.30 -15.58
N ALA A 277 -5.75 -6.51 -16.75
CA ALA A 277 -4.33 -6.80 -16.92
C ALA A 277 -3.69 -5.81 -17.89
N PHE A 278 -2.58 -5.21 -17.49
CA PHE A 278 -1.86 -4.20 -18.25
C PHE A 278 -0.42 -4.61 -18.49
N GLU A 279 0.11 -4.16 -19.62
CA GLU A 279 1.54 -4.19 -19.91
C GLU A 279 2.26 -3.21 -18.95
N PRO A 280 3.24 -3.65 -18.14
CA PRO A 280 3.80 -2.85 -17.05
C PRO A 280 4.39 -1.50 -17.46
N THR A 281 5.01 -1.41 -18.64
CA THR A 281 5.73 -0.20 -19.08
C THR A 281 4.86 0.77 -19.87
N THR A 282 3.74 0.32 -20.44
CA THR A 282 2.94 1.14 -21.37
C THR A 282 1.50 1.34 -20.93
N GLY A 283 0.99 0.55 -19.98
CA GLY A 283 -0.43 0.55 -19.64
C GLY A 283 -1.31 -0.01 -20.75
N GLY A 284 -0.74 -0.63 -21.79
CA GLY A 284 -1.48 -1.29 -22.85
C GLY A 284 -2.32 -2.43 -22.29
N SER A 285 -3.63 -2.40 -22.51
CA SER A 285 -4.53 -3.46 -22.02
C SER A 285 -4.31 -4.76 -22.81
N CYS A 286 -4.01 -5.85 -22.13
CA CYS A 286 -3.84 -7.17 -22.74
C CYS A 286 -5.16 -7.97 -22.68
N GLY A 287 -6.19 -7.50 -23.38
CA GLY A 287 -7.48 -8.21 -23.52
C GLY A 287 -8.32 -8.32 -22.23
N ARG A 288 -9.65 -8.27 -22.37
CA ARG A 288 -10.57 -8.60 -21.26
C ARG A 288 -10.59 -10.12 -21.10
N SER A 289 -10.19 -10.67 -19.95
CA SER A 289 -10.53 -12.05 -19.63
C SER A 289 -12.02 -12.13 -19.26
N THR A 290 -12.89 -12.32 -20.25
CA THR A 290 -14.29 -12.67 -20.00
C THR A 290 -14.45 -14.17 -19.86
N SER A 291 -14.81 -14.60 -18.65
CA SER A 291 -15.90 -15.54 -18.32
C SER A 291 -15.48 -16.50 -17.22
N ALA A 292 -16.24 -16.45 -16.11
CA ALA A 292 -16.28 -17.53 -15.15
C ALA A 292 -16.57 -18.83 -15.93
N ALA A 293 -15.65 -19.79 -15.87
CA ALA A 293 -15.92 -21.15 -16.30
C ALA A 293 -17.10 -21.66 -15.47
N ARG A 294 -18.30 -21.60 -16.04
CA ARG A 294 -19.50 -22.23 -15.52
C ARG A 294 -19.20 -23.73 -15.56
N ARG A 295 -18.69 -24.29 -14.45
CA ARG A 295 -18.48 -25.72 -14.30
C ARG A 295 -19.83 -26.38 -14.56
N GLY A 296 -19.92 -27.05 -15.71
CA GLY A 296 -21.05 -27.91 -16.04
C GLY A 296 -21.16 -28.95 -14.93
N ARG A 297 -22.29 -28.93 -14.24
CA ARG A 297 -22.69 -30.00 -13.34
C ARG A 297 -23.11 -31.15 -14.25
N THR A 298 -22.19 -32.06 -14.53
CA THR A 298 -22.56 -33.38 -15.07
C THR A 298 -23.31 -34.11 -13.97
N THR A 299 -24.57 -34.45 -14.30
CA THR A 299 -25.45 -35.37 -13.56
C THR A 299 -24.82 -36.73 -13.37
#